data_AF-A0A5S9MH90-F1
#
_entry.id   AF-A0A5S9MH90-F1
#
_cell.length_a   1.000
_cell.length_b   1.000
_cell.length_c   1.000
_cell.angle_alpha   90.00
_cell.angle_beta   90.00
_cell.angle_gamma   90.00
#
_symmetry.space_group_name_H-M   'P 1'
#
loop_
_entity.id
_entity.type
_entity.pdbx_description
1 polymer ?
#
loop_
_entity_poly.entity_id
_entity_poly.type
_entity_poly.pdbx_seq_one_letter_code
_entity_poly.pdbx_strand_id
1 'polypeptide(L)' 'MIIATGEKVDRSLLKEAPAHFLIEPYVPQLEVLELTNVFITHGGMNSVNEGIHYHVPMVVIPVDKKISRWWHKD' A
#
# COMPACT_ATOMS: atom_id res chain seq x y z
N MET A 1 -7.26 10.14 0.64
CA MET A 1 -6.47 8.89 0.85
C MET A 1 -6.05 8.37 -0.52
N ILE A 2 -4.79 7.99 -0.68
CA ILE A 2 -4.29 7.38 -1.93
C ILE A 2 -4.04 5.90 -1.66
N ILE A 3 -4.55 5.02 -2.53
CA ILE A 3 -4.36 3.57 -2.43
C ILE A 3 -3.77 3.07 -3.74
N ALA A 4 -2.57 2.52 -3.67
CA ALA A 4 -1.97 1.73 -4.73
C ALA A 4 -2.41 0.27 -4.59
N THR A 5 -3.33 -0.21 -5.44
CA THR A 5 -3.88 -1.57 -5.34
C THR A 5 -2.99 -2.65 -5.96
N GLY A 6 -2.06 -2.25 -6.84
CA GLY A 6 -1.37 -3.16 -7.74
C GLY A 6 -2.31 -3.74 -8.81
N GLU A 7 -1.70 -4.41 -9.78
CA GLU A 7 -2.38 -4.94 -10.99
C GLU A 7 -3.28 -6.15 -10.74
N LYS A 8 -3.14 -6.81 -9.59
CA LYS A 8 -3.80 -8.10 -9.32
C LYS A 8 -5.16 -7.97 -8.62
N VAL A 9 -5.56 -6.76 -8.25
CA VAL A 9 -6.83 -6.53 -7.56
C VAL A 9 -7.95 -6.49 -8.59
N ASP A 10 -8.92 -7.39 -8.45
CA ASP A 10 -10.16 -7.33 -9.22
C ASP A 10 -11.02 -6.16 -8.70
N ARG A 11 -11.11 -5.10 -9.52
CA ARG A 11 -11.86 -3.89 -9.18
C ARG A 11 -13.36 -4.13 -9.07
N SER A 12 -13.90 -5.19 -9.67
CA SER A 12 -15.33 -5.52 -9.56
C SER A 12 -15.74 -5.93 -8.14
N LEU A 13 -14.78 -6.37 -7.33
CA LEU A 13 -14.99 -6.74 -5.92
C LEU A 13 -14.95 -5.52 -4.98
N LEU A 14 -14.55 -4.35 -5.47
CA LEU A 14 -14.50 -3.12 -4.69
C LEU A 14 -15.86 -2.42 -4.68
N LYS A 15 -16.28 -1.96 -3.50
CA LYS A 15 -17.41 -1.05 -3.36
C LYS A 15 -17.01 0.35 -3.84
N GLU A 16 -18.01 1.16 -4.18
CA GLU A 16 -17.79 2.58 -4.47
C GLU A 16 -17.10 3.26 -3.28
N ALA A 17 -15.97 3.93 -3.58
CA ALA A 17 -15.18 4.62 -2.58
C ALA A 17 -15.71 6.06 -2.38
N PRO A 18 -15.53 6.66 -1.19
CA PRO A 18 -15.83 8.08 -0.99
C PRO A 18 -15.01 8.96 -1.95
N ALA A 19 -15.56 10.12 -2.33
CA ALA A 19 -14.94 11.04 -3.30
C ALA A 19 -13.51 11.52 -2.94
N HIS A 20 -13.08 11.40 -1.69
CA HIS A 20 -11.74 11.77 -1.23
C HIS A 20 -10.72 10.61 -1.27
N PHE A 21 -11.06 9.51 -1.95
CA PHE A 21 -10.17 8.39 -2.23
C PHE A 21 -9.71 8.43 -3.69
N LEU A 22 -8.41 8.28 -3.89
CA LEU A 22 -7.81 7.96 -5.18
C LEU A 22 -7.34 6.51 -5.12
N ILE A 23 -7.93 5.64 -5.96
CA ILE A 23 -7.65 4.20 -5.97
C ILE A 23 -7.16 3.78 -7.35
N GLU A 24 -5.85 3.61 -7.45
CA GLU A 24 -5.16 3.33 -8.72
C GLU A 24 -4.27 2.09 -8.58
N PRO A 25 -4.03 1.34 -9.67
CA PRO A 25 -3.12 0.20 -9.65
C PRO A 25 -1.68 0.62 -9.34
N TYR A 26 -1.30 1.83 -9.74
CA TYR A 26 0.02 2.42 -9.53
C TYR A 26 -0.09 3.92 -9.23
N VAL A 27 0.83 4.41 -8.39
CA VAL A 27 1.04 5.84 -8.13
C VAL A 27 2.54 6.10 -8.01
N PRO A 28 3.04 7.31 -8.35
CA PRO A 28 4.44 7.67 -8.12
C PRO A 28 4.72 7.82 -6.61
N GLN A 29 5.13 6.72 -5.97
CA GLN A 29 5.17 6.63 -4.50
C GLN A 29 6.03 7.73 -3.84
N LEU A 30 7.17 8.09 -4.42
CA LEU A 30 8.06 9.11 -3.85
C LEU A 30 7.40 10.49 -3.86
N GLU A 31 6.78 10.88 -4.97
CA GLU A 31 6.02 12.14 -5.09
C GLU A 31 4.84 12.17 -4.12
N VAL A 32 4.19 11.03 -3.91
CA VAL A 32 3.10 10.91 -2.92
C VAL A 32 3.64 11.06 -1.50
N LEU A 33 4.78 10.42 -1.17
CA LEU A 33 5.36 10.46 0.18
C LEU A 33 5.75 11.88 0.61
N GLU A 34 6.18 12.74 -0.31
CA GLU A 34 6.47 14.16 -0.05
C GLU A 34 5.29 14.93 0.56
N LEU A 35 4.05 14.50 0.26
CA LEU A 35 2.82 15.15 0.70
C LEU A 35 2.06 14.32 1.76
N THR A 36 2.65 13.23 2.24
CA THR A 36 1.95 12.23 3.06
C THR A 36 2.14 12.46 4.56
N ASN A 37 1.05 12.45 5.32
CA ASN A 37 1.12 12.53 6.78
C ASN A 37 1.29 11.16 7.47
N VAL A 38 0.80 10.07 6.87
CA VAL A 38 0.91 8.68 7.37
C VAL A 38 1.02 7.71 6.20
N PHE A 39 1.99 6.80 6.26
CA PHE A 39 2.20 5.77 5.24
C PHE A 39 1.81 4.38 5.75
N ILE A 40 0.75 3.80 5.17
CA ILE A 40 0.39 2.39 5.41
C ILE A 40 1.16 1.53 4.41
N THR A 41 1.99 0.62 4.92
CA THR A 41 2.90 -0.17 4.07
C THR A 41 2.99 -1.62 4.53
N HIS A 42 3.33 -2.51 3.58
CA HIS A 42 3.56 -3.92 3.86
C HIS A 42 4.90 -4.19 4.58
N GLY A 43 5.74 -3.16 4.76
CA GLY A 43 7.01 -3.25 5.48
C GLY A 43 8.18 -3.76 4.63
N GLY A 44 8.06 -3.76 3.30
CA GLY A 44 9.20 -4.00 2.41
C GLY A 44 10.31 -2.98 2.65
N MET A 45 11.57 -3.42 2.65
CA MET A 45 12.70 -2.58 3.07
C MET A 45 12.83 -1.27 2.27
N ASN A 46 12.53 -1.29 0.97
CA ASN A 46 12.53 -0.07 0.15
C ASN A 46 11.49 0.93 0.65
N SER A 47 10.25 0.49 0.82
CA SER A 47 9.17 1.33 1.35
C SER A 47 9.47 1.86 2.75
N VAL A 48 10.10 1.05 3.61
CA VAL A 48 10.52 1.49 4.95
C VAL A 48 11.57 2.60 4.86
N ASN A 49 12.60 2.40 4.02
CA ASN A 49 13.65 3.40 3.82
C ASN A 49 13.10 4.70 3.24
N GLU A 50 12.18 4.62 2.27
CA GLU A 50 11.52 5.78 1.66
C GLU A 50 10.65 6.52 2.69
N GLY A 51 9.87 5.81 3.50
CA GLY A 51 9.08 6.42 4.58
C GLY A 51 9.95 7.15 5.61
N ILE A 52 11.10 6.56 5.97
CA ILE A 52 12.08 7.22 6.84
C ILE A 52 12.68 8.45 6.16
N HIS A 53 13.09 8.34 4.90
CA HIS A 53 13.71 9.42 4.13
C HIS A 53 12.80 10.66 4.05
N TYR A 54 11.51 10.46 3.84
CA TYR A 54 10.51 11.52 3.79
C TYR A 54 9.91 11.89 5.16
N HIS A 55 10.44 11.34 6.26
CA HIS A 55 9.99 11.59 7.63
C HIS A 55 8.49 11.33 7.86
N VAL A 56 7.94 10.31 7.18
CA VAL A 56 6.52 9.95 7.25
C VAL A 56 6.32 8.83 8.27
N PRO A 57 5.51 9.03 9.32
CA PRO A 57 5.10 7.96 10.23
C PRO A 57 4.47 6.79 9.49
N MET A 58 4.88 5.56 9.84
CA MET A 58 4.43 4.34 9.17
C MET A 58 3.50 3.50 10.04
N VAL A 59 2.43 2.99 9.43
CA VAL A 59 1.64 1.87 9.96
C VAL A 59 1.99 0.64 9.13
N VAL A 60 2.72 -0.30 9.73
CA VAL A 60 3.24 -1.48 9.03
C VAL A 60 2.27 -2.65 9.20
N ILE A 61 1.77 -3.17 8.09
CA ILE A 61 0.96 -4.39 8.02
C ILE A 61 1.78 -5.46 7.29
N PRO A 62 2.58 -6.27 8.01
CA PRO A 62 3.49 -7.20 7.37
C PRO A 62 2.73 -8.27 6.57
N VAL A 63 3.06 -8.39 5.28
CA VAL A 63 2.55 -9.46 4.41
C VAL A 63 3.73 -10.37 4.05
N ASP A 64 3.76 -11.56 4.66
CA ASP A 64 4.78 -12.56 4.34
C ASP A 64 4.35 -13.41 3.13
N LYS A 65 5.25 -13.58 2.15
CA LYS A 65 5.08 -14.52 1.03
C LYS A 65 4.93 -15.98 1.51
N LYS A 66 5.46 -16.33 2.69
CA LYS A 66 5.23 -17.64 3.29
C LYS A 66 3.81 -17.75 3.86
N ILE A 67 3.30 -16.71 4.52
CA ILE A 67 1.94 -16.71 5.08
C ILE A 67 0.92 -16.94 3.98
N SER A 68 0.99 -16.24 2.84
CA SER A 68 0.09 -16.50 1.69
C SER A 68 0.16 -17.94 1.18
N ARG A 69 1.32 -18.60 1.26
CA ARG A 69 1.50 -20.00 0.86
C ARG A 69 0.92 -21.03 1.85
N TRP A 70 0.68 -20.67 3.10
CA TRP A 70 -0.06 -21.52 4.05
C TRP A 70 -1.57 -21.51 3.75
N TRP A 71 -2.14 -20.36 3.36
CA TRP A 71 -3.57 -20.24 3.04
C TRP A 71 -3.99 -20.89 1.71
N HIS A 72 -3.03 -21.26 0.86
CA HIS A 72 -3.26 -21.95 -0.41
C HIS A 72 -2.84 -23.43 -0.38
N LYS A 73 -2.57 -23.97 0.82
CA LYS A 73 -2.15 -25.38 1.00
C LYS A 73 -3.26 -26.31 1.48
N ASP A 74 -4.51 -25.83 1.49
CA ASP A 74 -5.73 -26.64 1.65
C ASP A 74 -6.51 -26.69 0.33
#